data_AF-A0A7Y7D8Z8-F1
#
_entry.id   AF-A0A7Y7D8Z8-F1
#
_cell.length_a   1.000
_cell.length_b   1.000
_cell.length_c   1.000
_cell.angle_alpha   90.00
_cell.angle_beta   90.00
_cell.angle_gamma   90.00
#
_symmetry.space_group_name_H-M   'P 1'
#
loop_
_entity.id
_entity.type
_entity.pdbx_description
1 polymer ?
#
loop_
_entity_poly.entity_id
_entity_poly.type
_entity_poly.pdbx_seq_one_letter_code
_entity_poly.pdbx_strand_id
1 'polypeptide(L)'
;MATTTFEVPIVTTQKRDVDAIPADERSLPYDLELHTSKQSVTNGRLLATPALALKSYKFDALLDWIAIAVTFPKKNATTKIGRAIKSRLNQPTLGGVKVEPLKRGGDRYTREMKLTMQDPTLPRLSKVLDLLACRYGVPIEDGRAEHRVLGFELSVDIYPRASMVKDDLDLALRRVQMSELLRKHFAPQQIFANGEFNDQRDWLRCHDGEGRHLISWRKGERRKKALEEVPKLLIAATDPAKHFAAPVNATVYLGKRGRPMNYKLQDKVADQRDKEGKPRKELAPRERRSRIEVTLESKTLDTTSDLSQDHS
;
A
#
# COMPACT_ATOMS: atom_id res chain seq x y z
N MET A 1 -14.22 36.55 7.43
CA MET A 1 -14.61 36.31 6.02
C MET A 1 -15.69 35.23 6.03
N ALA A 2 -16.69 35.29 5.16
CA ALA A 2 -17.71 34.24 5.11
C ALA A 2 -17.09 32.96 4.54
N THR A 3 -17.07 31.89 5.33
CA THR A 3 -16.71 30.55 4.85
C THR A 3 -17.95 29.94 4.21
N THR A 4 -17.84 29.56 2.94
CA THR A 4 -18.89 28.83 2.26
C THR A 4 -18.59 27.34 2.38
N THR A 5 -19.59 26.50 2.63
CA THR A 5 -19.41 25.05 2.64
C THR A 5 -19.98 24.44 1.37
N PHE A 6 -19.38 23.32 0.94
CA PHE A 6 -19.95 22.49 -0.11
C PHE A 6 -19.65 21.02 0.15
N GLU A 7 -20.39 20.16 -0.51
CA GLU A 7 -20.30 18.71 -0.32
C GLU A 7 -19.92 18.02 -1.63
N VAL A 8 -19.02 17.05 -1.54
CA VAL A 8 -18.67 16.19 -2.67
C VAL A 8 -19.30 14.82 -2.46
N PRO A 9 -20.20 14.36 -3.36
CA PRO A 9 -20.84 13.06 -3.24
C PRO A 9 -19.83 11.91 -3.25
N ILE A 10 -20.09 10.88 -2.45
CA ILE A 10 -19.28 9.66 -2.41
C ILE A 10 -19.97 8.56 -3.22
N VAL A 11 -19.27 8.05 -4.24
CA VAL A 11 -19.82 7.07 -5.18
C VAL A 11 -19.53 5.64 -4.72
N THR A 12 -20.50 4.73 -4.84
CA THR A 12 -20.34 3.28 -4.62
C THR A 12 -20.68 2.51 -5.90
N THR A 13 -20.14 1.29 -6.06
CA THR A 13 -20.50 0.38 -7.19
C THR A 13 -21.03 -0.98 -6.75
N GLN A 14 -21.04 -1.28 -5.45
CA GLN A 14 -21.51 -2.55 -4.91
C GLN A 14 -22.30 -2.31 -3.63
N LYS A 15 -23.41 -3.04 -3.48
CA LYS A 15 -24.19 -3.11 -2.24
C LYS A 15 -23.29 -3.50 -1.06
N ARG A 16 -23.07 -2.57 -0.14
CA ARG A 16 -22.33 -2.74 1.12
C ARG A 16 -23.01 -1.94 2.25
N ASP A 17 -22.41 -1.95 3.43
CA ASP A 17 -22.83 -1.10 4.55
C ASP A 17 -22.88 0.40 4.21
N VAL A 18 -22.04 0.85 3.28
CA VAL A 18 -22.09 2.20 2.72
C VAL A 18 -23.45 2.51 2.08
N ASP A 19 -24.14 1.50 1.54
CA ASP A 19 -25.44 1.70 0.91
C ASP A 19 -26.60 1.79 1.91
N ALA A 20 -26.35 1.48 3.18
CA ALA A 20 -27.28 1.81 4.27
C ALA A 20 -27.24 3.31 4.64
N ILE A 21 -26.20 4.05 4.21
CA ILE A 21 -26.10 5.50 4.40
C ILE A 21 -27.03 6.19 3.39
N PRO A 22 -27.96 7.05 3.83
CA PRO A 22 -28.79 7.86 2.94
C PRO A 22 -27.95 8.58 1.89
N ALA A 23 -28.42 8.63 0.65
CA ALA A 23 -27.60 9.14 -0.47
C ALA A 23 -27.28 10.64 -0.32
N ASP A 24 -28.17 11.39 0.32
CA ASP A 24 -28.04 12.79 0.69
C ASP A 24 -27.05 13.03 1.84
N GLU A 25 -26.84 12.06 2.72
CA GLU A 25 -25.83 12.12 3.80
C GLU A 25 -24.45 11.60 3.37
N ARG A 26 -24.37 10.97 2.19
CA ARG A 26 -23.18 10.26 1.71
C ARG A 26 -22.24 11.20 0.95
N SER A 27 -21.68 12.16 1.66
CA SER A 27 -20.79 13.16 1.10
C SER A 27 -19.54 13.41 1.95
N LEU A 28 -18.50 13.97 1.32
CA LEU A 28 -17.33 14.52 1.99
C LEU A 28 -17.47 16.05 2.00
N PRO A 29 -17.67 16.69 3.17
CA PRO A 29 -17.83 18.13 3.27
C PRO A 29 -16.50 18.87 3.13
N TYR A 30 -16.56 20.10 2.61
CA TYR A 30 -15.44 21.01 2.43
C TYR A 30 -15.81 22.42 2.87
N ASP A 31 -14.85 23.08 3.51
CA ASP A 31 -14.84 24.52 3.73
C ASP A 31 -14.15 25.19 2.54
N LEU A 32 -14.76 26.26 2.02
CA LEU A 32 -14.27 27.03 0.90
C LEU A 32 -13.95 28.45 1.36
N GLU A 33 -12.70 28.85 1.18
CA GLU A 33 -12.21 30.17 1.55
C GLU A 33 -11.33 30.78 0.45
N LEU A 34 -11.16 32.10 0.48
CA LEU A 34 -10.23 32.77 -0.41
C LEU A 34 -8.80 32.55 0.11
N HIS A 35 -7.96 31.92 -0.72
CA HIS A 35 -6.57 31.67 -0.38
C HIS A 35 -5.77 32.97 -0.39
N THR A 36 -5.27 33.36 0.78
CA THR A 36 -4.34 34.48 0.93
C THR A 36 -2.92 33.95 1.02
N SER A 37 -2.09 34.30 0.04
CA SER A 37 -0.73 33.78 -0.08
C SER A 37 0.23 34.85 -0.59
N LYS A 38 1.52 34.73 -0.24
CA LYS A 38 2.59 35.59 -0.77
C LYS A 38 2.91 35.29 -2.24
N GLN A 39 2.54 34.11 -2.74
CA GLN A 39 2.71 33.74 -4.15
C GLN A 39 1.55 34.29 -4.96
N SER A 40 1.83 35.25 -5.85
CA SER A 40 0.81 35.91 -6.69
C SER A 40 -0.05 34.92 -7.48
N VAL A 41 0.53 33.81 -7.93
CA VAL A 41 -0.16 32.79 -8.71
C VAL A 41 -1.27 32.05 -7.94
N THR A 42 -1.15 31.92 -6.61
CA THR A 42 -2.16 31.26 -5.76
C THR A 42 -3.04 32.23 -4.98
N ASN A 43 -2.61 33.48 -4.83
CA ASN A 43 -3.36 34.51 -4.12
C ASN A 43 -4.69 34.83 -4.83
N GLY A 44 -5.78 34.88 -4.06
CA GLY A 44 -7.12 35.16 -4.60
C GLY A 44 -7.80 33.97 -5.27
N ARG A 45 -7.19 32.77 -5.24
CA ARG A 45 -7.87 31.52 -5.63
C ARG A 45 -8.74 31.00 -4.48
N LEU A 46 -9.69 30.12 -4.80
CA LEU A 46 -10.46 29.41 -3.78
C LEU A 46 -9.65 28.21 -3.27
N LEU A 47 -9.54 28.10 -1.94
CA LEU A 47 -8.99 26.94 -1.25
C LEU A 47 -10.14 26.12 -0.69
N ALA A 48 -10.24 24.87 -1.14
CA ALA A 48 -11.17 23.89 -0.60
C ALA A 48 -10.44 23.01 0.42
N THR A 49 -10.83 23.09 1.68
CA THR A 49 -10.27 22.31 2.78
C THR A 49 -11.29 21.26 3.23
N PRO A 50 -10.95 19.96 3.28
CA PRO A 50 -11.87 18.95 3.77
C PRO A 50 -12.29 19.25 5.22
N ALA A 51 -13.60 19.32 5.47
CA ALA A 51 -14.18 19.58 6.78
C ALA A 51 -14.23 18.29 7.63
N LEU A 52 -13.08 17.63 7.77
CA LEU A 52 -12.93 16.36 8.48
C LEU A 52 -11.86 16.49 9.56
N ALA A 53 -12.28 16.34 10.81
CA ALA A 53 -11.39 16.46 11.95
C ALA A 53 -10.57 15.18 12.15
N LEU A 54 -9.28 15.19 11.81
CA LEU A 54 -8.38 14.02 11.97
C LEU A 54 -8.31 13.52 13.42
N LYS A 55 -8.50 14.38 14.41
CA LYS A 55 -8.58 14.00 15.84
C LYS A 55 -9.72 13.01 16.13
N SER A 56 -10.76 12.97 15.29
CA SER A 56 -11.86 12.01 15.39
C SER A 56 -11.48 10.60 14.96
N TYR A 57 -10.23 10.37 14.55
CA TYR A 57 -9.72 9.10 14.06
C TYR A 57 -8.51 8.62 14.87
N LYS A 58 -8.38 7.30 14.95
CA LYS A 58 -7.22 6.58 15.44
C LYS A 58 -6.44 6.08 14.23
N PHE A 59 -5.12 6.22 14.28
CA PHE A 59 -4.20 5.78 13.23
C PHE A 59 -3.29 4.71 13.82
N ASP A 60 -3.26 3.54 13.18
CA ASP A 60 -2.39 2.43 13.55
C ASP A 60 -1.45 2.14 12.38
N ALA A 61 -0.13 2.29 12.61
CA ALA A 61 0.89 1.96 11.63
C ALA A 61 1.42 0.54 11.91
N LEU A 62 1.27 -0.34 10.93
CA LEU A 62 1.55 -1.77 11.03
C LEU A 62 2.40 -2.21 9.85
N LEU A 63 3.36 -3.10 10.10
CA LEU A 63 4.05 -3.79 9.01
C LEU A 63 3.25 -5.04 8.66
N ASP A 64 2.75 -5.16 7.43
CA ASP A 64 2.04 -6.36 6.99
C ASP A 64 3.05 -7.48 6.69
N TRP A 65 4.20 -7.11 6.11
CA TRP A 65 5.34 -8.02 5.96
C TRP A 65 6.69 -7.30 5.90
N ILE A 66 7.75 -8.04 6.22
CA ILE A 66 9.15 -7.63 6.01
C ILE A 66 9.92 -8.78 5.36
N ALA A 67 10.82 -8.44 4.43
CA ALA A 67 11.74 -9.37 3.81
C ALA A 67 13.19 -9.00 4.12
N ILE A 68 13.99 -9.98 4.54
CA ILE A 68 15.43 -9.83 4.78
C ILE A 68 16.22 -10.86 3.98
N ALA A 69 17.42 -10.49 3.55
CA ALA A 69 18.44 -11.39 3.04
C ALA A 69 19.40 -11.77 4.16
N VAL A 70 19.80 -13.04 4.20
CA VAL A 70 20.78 -13.56 5.15
C VAL A 70 21.75 -14.48 4.41
N THR A 71 23.03 -14.35 4.74
CA THR A 71 24.11 -15.21 4.23
C THR A 71 24.60 -16.15 5.33
N PHE A 72 24.42 -17.45 5.13
CA PHE A 72 24.84 -18.49 6.06
C PHE A 72 26.31 -18.90 5.82
N PRO A 73 27.06 -19.27 6.87
CA PRO A 73 28.44 -19.77 6.72
C PRO A 73 28.51 -21.06 5.89
N LYS A 74 27.49 -21.91 5.99
CA LYS A 74 27.38 -23.20 5.29
C LYS A 74 26.08 -23.26 4.48
N LYS A 75 26.08 -24.05 3.39
CA LYS A 75 24.86 -24.34 2.63
C LYS A 75 23.83 -25.01 3.55
N ASN A 76 22.59 -24.52 3.52
CA ASN A 76 21.48 -25.07 4.30
C ASN A 76 20.26 -25.30 3.40
N ALA A 77 19.44 -26.28 3.75
CA ALA A 77 18.14 -26.46 3.11
C ALA A 77 17.15 -25.40 3.61
N THR A 78 16.49 -24.68 2.71
CA THR A 78 15.47 -23.66 3.08
C THR A 78 14.36 -24.23 3.97
N THR A 79 13.94 -25.48 3.72
CA THR A 79 12.93 -26.19 4.51
C THR A 79 13.39 -26.51 5.93
N LYS A 80 14.70 -26.70 6.16
CA LYS A 80 15.28 -26.93 7.49
C LYS A 80 15.24 -25.64 8.31
N ILE A 81 15.64 -24.52 7.69
CA ILE A 81 15.60 -23.19 8.31
C ILE A 81 14.15 -22.80 8.62
N GLY A 82 13.25 -22.92 7.64
CA GLY A 82 11.83 -22.60 7.82
C GLY A 82 11.16 -23.40 8.94
N ARG A 83 11.46 -24.69 9.07
CA ARG A 83 10.96 -25.52 10.18
C ARG A 83 11.49 -25.06 11.54
N ALA A 84 12.78 -24.74 11.63
CA ALA A 84 13.37 -24.25 12.86
C ALA A 84 12.79 -22.89 13.28
N ILE A 85 12.59 -21.96 12.33
CA ILE A 85 11.95 -20.67 12.58
C ILE A 85 10.51 -20.88 13.07
N LYS A 86 9.72 -21.72 12.37
CA LYS A 86 8.34 -22.02 12.76
C LYS A 86 8.27 -22.57 14.19
N SER A 87 9.15 -23.51 14.52
CA SER A 87 9.25 -24.08 15.87
C SER A 87 9.67 -23.05 16.91
N ARG A 88 10.62 -22.17 16.60
CA ARG A 88 11.11 -21.11 17.51
C ARG A 88 10.06 -20.06 17.82
N LEU A 89 9.26 -19.68 16.83
CA LEU A 89 8.21 -18.68 16.99
C LEU A 89 7.01 -19.23 17.75
N ASN A 90 6.60 -20.48 17.46
CA ASN A 90 5.48 -21.17 18.11
C ASN A 90 4.21 -20.30 18.26
N GLN A 91 3.82 -19.59 17.20
CA GLN A 91 2.70 -18.65 17.18
C GLN A 91 1.76 -19.00 16.02
N PRO A 92 0.82 -19.95 16.21
CA PRO A 92 -0.05 -20.43 15.13
C PRO A 92 -1.08 -19.39 14.65
N THR A 93 -1.36 -18.37 15.47
CA THR A 93 -2.36 -17.32 15.20
C THR A 93 -1.83 -16.15 14.38
N LEU A 94 -0.51 -16.07 14.17
CA LEU A 94 0.15 -15.00 13.42
C LEU A 94 0.69 -15.52 12.10
N GLY A 95 0.96 -14.62 11.15
CA GLY A 95 1.52 -14.94 9.86
C GLY A 95 2.84 -15.74 9.93
N GLY A 96 3.11 -16.53 8.89
CA GLY A 96 4.30 -17.37 8.82
C GLY A 96 5.56 -16.62 8.38
N VAL A 97 6.70 -17.31 8.49
CA VAL A 97 7.96 -16.90 7.84
C VAL A 97 8.22 -17.83 6.67
N LYS A 98 8.21 -17.27 5.46
CA LYS A 98 8.60 -17.98 4.25
C LYS A 98 10.11 -17.86 4.07
N VAL A 99 10.77 -18.99 3.82
CA VAL A 99 12.21 -19.04 3.54
C VAL A 99 12.41 -19.58 2.12
N GLU A 100 13.13 -18.83 1.30
CA GLU A 100 13.42 -19.19 -0.09
C GLU A 100 14.88 -18.86 -0.45
N PRO A 101 15.47 -19.50 -1.47
CA PRO A 101 16.77 -19.07 -1.98
C PRO A 101 16.71 -17.61 -2.42
N LEU A 102 17.77 -16.85 -2.17
CA LEU A 102 17.80 -15.43 -2.54
C LEU A 102 17.65 -15.24 -4.06
N LYS A 103 18.34 -16.07 -4.84
CA LYS A 103 18.23 -16.12 -6.30
C LYS A 103 17.04 -17.00 -6.72
N ARG A 104 16.21 -16.47 -7.61
CA ARG A 104 15.05 -17.20 -8.14
C ARG A 104 15.51 -18.47 -8.88
N GLY A 105 14.89 -19.60 -8.56
CA GLY A 105 15.28 -20.91 -9.13
C GLY A 105 16.59 -21.49 -8.56
N GLY A 106 17.17 -20.85 -7.55
CA GLY A 106 18.38 -21.34 -6.90
C GLY A 106 18.21 -22.69 -6.19
N ASP A 107 19.33 -23.33 -5.90
CA ASP A 107 19.38 -24.64 -5.27
C ASP A 107 18.60 -24.69 -3.95
N ARG A 108 17.97 -25.85 -3.69
CA ARG A 108 17.34 -26.15 -2.39
C ARG A 108 18.33 -26.01 -1.23
N TYR A 109 19.62 -26.23 -1.48
CA TYR A 109 20.74 -26.04 -0.55
C TYR A 109 21.57 -24.83 -0.96
N THR A 110 21.44 -23.74 -0.23
CA THR A 110 22.12 -22.47 -0.55
C THR A 110 22.66 -21.81 0.71
N ARG A 111 23.61 -20.88 0.54
CA ARG A 111 24.09 -19.98 1.59
C ARG A 111 23.28 -18.68 1.65
N GLU A 112 22.69 -18.25 0.55
CA GLU A 112 21.97 -16.98 0.47
C GLU A 112 20.46 -17.24 0.43
N MET A 113 19.74 -16.72 1.43
CA MET A 113 18.30 -16.93 1.55
C MET A 113 17.57 -15.61 1.77
N LYS A 114 16.35 -15.54 1.22
CA LYS A 114 15.34 -14.54 1.54
C LYS A 114 14.38 -15.10 2.58
N LEU A 115 14.20 -14.37 3.67
CA LEU A 115 13.22 -14.65 4.71
C LEU A 115 12.14 -13.58 4.64
N THR A 116 10.90 -13.96 4.34
CA THR A 116 9.74 -13.05 4.34
C THR A 116 8.85 -13.38 5.53
N MET A 117 8.78 -12.46 6.50
CA MET A 117 7.96 -12.56 7.70
C MET A 117 6.67 -11.77 7.52
N GLN A 118 5.53 -12.44 7.72
CA GLN A 118 4.21 -11.80 7.81
C GLN A 118 3.94 -11.38 9.27
N ASP A 119 3.17 -10.30 9.44
CA ASP A 119 2.87 -9.68 10.73
C ASP A 119 4.12 -9.52 11.63
N PRO A 120 5.21 -8.90 11.12
CA PRO A 120 6.42 -8.74 11.90
C PRO A 120 6.20 -7.83 13.10
N THR A 121 6.76 -8.25 14.24
CA THR A 121 6.96 -7.39 15.41
C THR A 121 8.43 -7.43 15.78
N LEU A 122 8.92 -6.41 16.49
CA LEU A 122 10.31 -6.39 16.96
C LEU A 122 10.68 -7.68 17.73
N PRO A 123 9.86 -8.19 18.68
CA PRO A 123 10.16 -9.46 19.36
C PRO A 123 10.21 -10.67 18.42
N ARG A 124 9.35 -10.74 17.39
CA ARG A 124 9.35 -11.85 16.42
C ARG A 124 10.60 -11.82 15.56
N LEU A 125 10.96 -10.64 15.04
CA LEU A 125 12.17 -10.47 14.25
C LEU A 125 13.42 -10.80 15.07
N SER A 126 13.53 -10.29 16.30
CA SER A 126 14.64 -10.61 17.22
C SER A 126 14.77 -12.12 17.45
N LYS A 127 13.68 -12.83 17.77
CA LYS A 127 13.72 -14.30 17.95
C LYS A 127 14.22 -15.06 16.72
N VAL A 128 13.90 -14.56 15.53
CA VAL A 128 14.41 -15.14 14.28
C VAL A 128 15.90 -14.86 14.14
N LEU A 129 16.34 -13.61 14.27
CA LEU A 129 17.75 -13.24 14.16
C LEU A 129 18.62 -13.98 15.20
N ASP A 130 18.17 -14.08 16.44
CA ASP A 130 18.86 -14.85 17.50
C ASP A 130 18.99 -16.32 17.13
N LEU A 131 17.94 -16.93 16.57
CA LEU A 131 17.98 -18.31 16.09
C LEU A 131 19.01 -18.48 14.97
N LEU A 132 19.07 -17.53 14.04
CA LEU A 132 20.01 -17.57 12.91
C LEU A 132 21.46 -17.48 13.38
N ALA A 133 21.75 -16.57 14.32
CA ALA A 133 23.07 -16.46 14.94
C ALA A 133 23.42 -17.72 15.75
N CYS A 134 22.62 -18.06 16.76
CA CYS A 134 22.98 -19.11 17.72
C CYS A 134 22.99 -20.53 17.11
N ARG A 135 22.03 -20.85 16.23
CA ARG A 135 21.88 -22.21 15.69
C ARG A 135 22.61 -22.43 14.37
N TYR A 136 22.70 -21.38 13.55
CA TYR A 136 23.23 -21.50 12.19
C TYR A 136 24.53 -20.73 11.97
N GLY A 137 25.03 -20.05 13.00
CA GLY A 137 26.32 -19.36 12.98
C GLY A 137 26.36 -18.16 12.06
N VAL A 138 25.22 -17.55 11.73
CA VAL A 138 25.20 -16.30 10.96
C VAL A 138 26.01 -15.26 11.75
N PRO A 139 26.95 -14.54 11.13
CA PRO A 139 27.75 -13.52 11.81
C PRO A 139 26.89 -12.52 12.57
N ILE A 140 27.40 -12.00 13.68
CA ILE A 140 26.70 -11.01 14.48
C ILE A 140 27.29 -9.64 14.18
N GLU A 141 26.43 -8.69 13.81
CA GLU A 141 26.72 -7.27 13.63
C GLU A 141 25.75 -6.48 14.53
N ASP A 142 26.27 -5.53 15.32
CA ASP A 142 25.49 -4.75 16.28
C ASP A 142 24.59 -5.59 17.20
N GLY A 143 25.10 -6.74 17.65
CA GLY A 143 24.41 -7.64 18.57
C GLY A 143 23.27 -8.46 17.95
N ARG A 144 23.12 -8.48 16.62
CA ARG A 144 22.12 -9.31 15.91
C ARG A 144 22.76 -10.04 14.73
N ALA A 145 22.11 -11.10 14.25
CA ALA A 145 22.54 -11.75 13.02
C ALA A 145 22.60 -10.75 11.85
N GLU A 146 23.71 -10.74 11.11
CA GLU A 146 23.93 -9.92 9.92
C GLU A 146 22.83 -10.19 8.88
N HIS A 147 22.19 -9.13 8.40
CA HIS A 147 21.10 -9.21 7.46
C HIS A 147 20.93 -7.91 6.67
N ARG A 148 20.30 -8.01 5.50
CA ARG A 148 19.93 -6.84 4.68
C ARG A 148 18.43 -6.79 4.47
N VAL A 149 17.79 -5.66 4.74
CA VAL A 149 16.37 -5.47 4.43
C VAL A 149 16.19 -5.42 2.91
N LEU A 150 15.39 -6.34 2.39
CA LEU A 150 15.06 -6.42 0.97
C LEU A 150 13.78 -5.66 0.62
N GLY A 151 12.92 -5.45 1.59
CA GLY A 151 11.67 -4.72 1.43
C GLY A 151 10.71 -4.94 2.58
N PHE A 152 9.65 -4.16 2.61
CA PHE A 152 8.55 -4.30 3.56
C PHE A 152 7.29 -3.64 3.02
N GLU A 153 6.17 -3.94 3.65
CA GLU A 153 4.90 -3.25 3.41
C GLU A 153 4.42 -2.63 4.71
N LEU A 154 4.25 -1.31 4.69
CA LEU A 154 3.71 -0.52 5.78
C LEU A 154 2.25 -0.21 5.48
N SER A 155 1.36 -0.61 6.38
CA SER A 155 -0.06 -0.31 6.36
C SER A 155 -0.39 0.71 7.44
N VAL A 156 -1.05 1.79 7.07
CA VAL A 156 -1.64 2.75 7.99
C VAL A 156 -3.15 2.52 7.98
N ASP A 157 -3.64 1.93 9.06
CA ASP A 157 -5.05 1.71 9.31
C ASP A 157 -5.66 2.91 10.04
N ILE A 158 -6.81 3.37 9.55
CA ILE A 158 -7.51 4.54 10.08
C ILE A 158 -8.92 4.12 10.49
N TYR A 159 -9.19 4.28 11.78
CA TYR A 159 -10.46 3.92 12.39
C TYR A 159 -11.13 5.18 12.96
N PRO A 160 -12.45 5.37 12.78
CA PRO A 160 -13.19 6.34 13.59
C PRO A 160 -13.02 6.01 15.08
N ARG A 161 -12.78 7.02 15.92
CA ARG A 161 -12.66 6.80 17.37
C ARG A 161 -14.01 6.42 17.94
N ALA A 162 -14.08 5.27 18.62
CA ALA A 162 -15.31 4.77 19.23
C ALA A 162 -15.99 5.79 20.16
N SER A 163 -15.22 6.62 20.87
CA SER A 163 -15.75 7.65 21.77
C SER A 163 -16.42 8.83 21.05
N MET A 164 -16.23 8.96 19.73
CA MET A 164 -16.74 10.06 18.89
C MET A 164 -17.85 9.59 17.93
N VAL A 165 -18.17 8.30 17.97
CA VAL A 165 -19.13 7.64 17.09
C VAL A 165 -20.48 7.55 17.80
N LYS A 166 -21.55 7.98 17.14
CA LYS A 166 -22.91 7.97 17.71
C LYS A 166 -23.56 6.59 17.63
N ASP A 167 -23.47 5.95 16.47
CA ASP A 167 -24.09 4.68 16.14
C ASP A 167 -23.31 3.99 14.99
N ASP A 168 -23.77 2.82 14.55
CA ASP A 168 -23.13 2.06 13.48
C ASP A 168 -23.20 2.76 12.11
N LEU A 169 -24.18 3.64 11.89
CA LEU A 169 -24.31 4.39 10.64
C LEU A 169 -23.28 5.53 10.59
N ASP A 170 -23.13 6.28 11.69
CA ASP A 170 -22.09 7.31 11.87
C ASP A 170 -20.69 6.67 11.80
N LEU A 171 -20.51 5.46 12.34
CA LEU A 171 -19.27 4.68 12.20
C LEU A 171 -18.93 4.43 10.73
N ALA A 172 -19.91 3.94 9.95
CA ALA A 172 -19.73 3.66 8.53
C ALA A 172 -19.47 4.95 7.73
N LEU A 173 -20.24 6.02 7.97
CA LEU A 173 -20.09 7.30 7.29
C LEU A 173 -18.70 7.90 7.51
N ARG A 174 -18.24 7.98 8.76
CA ARG A 174 -16.90 8.53 9.08
C ARG A 174 -15.77 7.75 8.41
N ARG A 175 -15.87 6.43 8.36
CA ARG A 175 -14.92 5.56 7.65
C ARG A 175 -14.94 5.84 6.14
N VAL A 176 -16.12 5.90 5.55
CA VAL A 176 -16.31 6.14 4.10
C VAL A 176 -15.79 7.53 3.71
N GLN A 177 -16.06 8.55 4.52
CA GLN A 177 -15.52 9.90 4.34
C GLN A 177 -13.98 9.93 4.40
N MET A 178 -13.37 9.19 5.35
CA MET A 178 -11.92 9.05 5.40
C MET A 178 -11.38 8.32 4.17
N SER A 179 -12.01 7.22 3.75
CA SER A 179 -11.64 6.48 2.55
C SER A 179 -11.71 7.36 1.29
N GLU A 180 -12.71 8.25 1.20
CA GLU A 180 -12.83 9.21 0.10
C GLU A 180 -11.78 10.33 0.19
N LEU A 181 -11.55 10.88 1.40
CA LEU A 181 -10.52 11.87 1.67
C LEU A 181 -9.16 11.37 1.17
N LEU A 182 -8.78 10.15 1.56
CA LEU A 182 -7.54 9.54 1.13
C LEU A 182 -7.43 9.49 -0.39
N ARG A 183 -8.48 9.08 -1.10
CA ARG A 183 -8.42 8.94 -2.57
C ARG A 183 -8.31 10.28 -3.30
N LYS A 184 -8.99 11.31 -2.82
CA LYS A 184 -8.99 12.64 -3.47
C LYS A 184 -7.72 13.43 -3.17
N HIS A 185 -7.15 13.25 -1.97
CA HIS A 185 -5.97 14.01 -1.50
C HIS A 185 -4.68 13.20 -1.53
N PHE A 186 -4.70 12.02 -2.17
CA PHE A 186 -3.49 11.23 -2.35
C PHE A 186 -2.55 11.88 -3.36
N ALA A 187 -1.54 12.57 -2.84
CA ALA A 187 -0.47 13.20 -3.61
C ALA A 187 0.87 12.50 -3.31
N PRO A 188 1.21 11.42 -4.03
CA PRO A 188 2.46 10.72 -3.82
C PRO A 188 3.67 11.57 -4.26
N GLN A 189 4.79 11.45 -3.55
CA GLN A 189 6.01 12.25 -3.80
C GLN A 189 6.60 12.07 -5.20
N GLN A 190 7.47 13.01 -5.60
CA GLN A 190 8.16 13.18 -6.90
C GLN A 190 8.87 11.95 -7.51
N ILE A 191 8.89 10.78 -6.87
CA ILE A 191 9.26 9.53 -7.57
C ILE A 191 8.34 9.27 -8.78
N PHE A 192 7.15 9.88 -8.80
CA PHE A 192 6.24 9.96 -9.95
C PHE A 192 6.63 11.02 -10.99
N ALA A 193 7.36 12.06 -10.59
CA ALA A 193 7.82 13.12 -11.48
C ALA A 193 9.06 12.69 -12.29
N ASN A 194 9.90 11.81 -11.73
CA ASN A 194 11.21 11.47 -12.30
C ASN A 194 11.34 10.00 -12.77
N GLY A 195 10.28 9.19 -12.63
CA GLY A 195 10.34 7.74 -12.86
C GLY A 195 9.79 7.31 -14.22
N GLU A 196 10.47 6.36 -14.85
CA GLU A 196 10.00 5.64 -16.05
C GLU A 196 8.67 4.90 -15.78
N PHE A 197 7.53 5.49 -16.14
CA PHE A 197 6.20 4.85 -16.17
C PHE A 197 6.04 3.99 -17.43
N ASN A 198 6.98 3.07 -17.63
CA ASN A 198 7.09 2.25 -18.84
C ASN A 198 5.96 1.19 -18.99
N ASP A 199 5.11 1.04 -17.98
CA ASP A 199 3.99 0.10 -17.97
C ASP A 199 2.72 0.82 -17.49
N GLN A 200 1.58 0.62 -18.17
CA GLN A 200 0.30 1.20 -17.77
C GLN A 200 -0.11 0.78 -16.35
N ARG A 201 0.34 -0.39 -15.89
CA ARG A 201 0.12 -0.85 -14.50
C ARG A 201 0.86 0.00 -13.46
N ASP A 202 1.70 0.94 -13.87
CA ASP A 202 2.30 1.91 -12.98
C ASP A 202 1.39 3.09 -12.69
N TRP A 203 0.38 3.31 -13.53
CA TRP A 203 -0.52 4.45 -13.44
C TRP A 203 -1.58 4.24 -12.34
N LEU A 204 -2.19 5.37 -11.94
CA LEU A 204 -3.28 5.39 -10.98
C LEU A 204 -4.48 4.61 -11.54
N ARG A 205 -4.91 3.59 -10.80
CA ARG A 205 -5.95 2.66 -11.22
C ARG A 205 -6.80 2.23 -10.02
N CYS A 206 -8.02 1.78 -10.26
CA CYS A 206 -8.85 1.16 -9.25
C CYS A 206 -9.30 -0.24 -9.66
N HIS A 207 -9.69 -1.04 -8.66
CA HIS A 207 -10.31 -2.34 -8.85
C HIS A 207 -11.45 -2.53 -7.85
N ASP A 208 -12.66 -2.66 -8.34
CA ASP A 208 -13.86 -3.02 -7.57
C ASP A 208 -14.47 -4.36 -8.00
N GLY A 209 -13.93 -4.97 -9.04
CA GLY A 209 -14.41 -6.22 -9.66
C GLY A 209 -13.83 -6.29 -11.06
N GLU A 210 -13.70 -5.11 -11.68
CA GLU A 210 -12.97 -4.86 -12.92
C GLU A 210 -11.87 -3.83 -12.68
N GLY A 211 -10.74 -3.98 -13.37
CA GLY A 211 -9.63 -3.03 -13.32
C GLY A 211 -9.87 -1.83 -14.24
N ARG A 212 -9.76 -0.62 -13.72
CA ARG A 212 -9.94 0.63 -14.49
C ARG A 212 -8.84 1.65 -14.17
N HIS A 213 -8.41 2.42 -15.17
CA HIS A 213 -7.52 3.56 -14.96
C HIS A 213 -8.33 4.79 -14.53
N LEU A 214 -7.81 5.58 -13.59
CA LEU A 214 -8.50 6.78 -13.10
C LEU A 214 -8.33 7.99 -14.02
N ILE A 215 -7.41 7.89 -14.99
CA ILE A 215 -7.19 8.88 -16.03
C ILE A 215 -7.44 8.17 -17.35
N SER A 216 -8.44 8.62 -18.10
CA SER A 216 -8.73 8.11 -19.42
C SER A 216 -7.69 8.63 -20.41
N TRP A 217 -7.04 7.69 -21.11
CA TRP A 217 -6.19 7.99 -22.25
C TRP A 217 -6.86 7.40 -23.49
N ARG A 218 -7.03 8.21 -24.54
CA ARG A 218 -7.53 7.70 -25.82
C ARG A 218 -6.52 6.71 -26.37
N LYS A 219 -6.94 5.47 -26.50
CA LYS A 219 -6.17 4.37 -27.10
C LYS A 219 -6.06 4.60 -28.61
N GLY A 220 -5.16 5.50 -29.01
CA GLY A 220 -4.74 5.74 -30.39
C GLY A 220 -3.46 4.96 -30.69
N GLU A 221 -3.36 4.46 -31.92
CA GLU A 221 -2.40 3.47 -32.41
C GLU A 221 -0.94 3.66 -31.96
N ARG A 222 -0.27 2.52 -31.69
CA ARG A 222 1.15 2.33 -31.32
C ARG A 222 1.46 2.40 -29.81
N ARG A 223 1.31 1.23 -29.18
CA ARG A 223 1.83 0.85 -27.84
C ARG A 223 3.27 1.32 -27.54
N LYS A 224 4.10 1.57 -28.55
CA LYS A 224 5.49 2.03 -28.38
C LYS A 224 5.65 3.54 -28.12
N LYS A 225 4.70 4.40 -28.51
CA LYS A 225 4.81 5.86 -28.33
C LYS A 225 4.17 6.40 -27.04
N ALA A 226 3.40 5.59 -26.32
CA ALA A 226 2.71 6.00 -25.10
C ALA A 226 3.65 6.38 -23.93
N LEU A 227 4.95 6.06 -24.04
CA LEU A 227 5.96 6.29 -23.00
C LEU A 227 6.66 7.66 -23.11
N GLU A 228 6.56 8.34 -24.25
CA GLU A 228 7.08 9.71 -24.46
C GLU A 228 6.08 10.79 -23.96
N GLU A 229 4.96 10.39 -23.34
CA GLU A 229 3.78 11.23 -23.13
C GLU A 229 3.44 11.54 -21.66
N VAL A 230 4.39 11.41 -20.72
CA VAL A 230 4.20 11.91 -19.34
C VAL A 230 3.67 13.36 -19.30
N PRO A 231 4.13 14.29 -20.16
CA PRO A 231 3.54 15.62 -20.27
C PRO A 231 2.05 15.61 -20.68
N LYS A 232 1.62 14.67 -21.54
CA LYS A 232 0.20 14.56 -21.94
C LYS A 232 -0.67 13.92 -20.87
N LEU A 233 -0.12 13.08 -19.98
CA LEU A 233 -0.82 12.64 -18.78
C LEU A 233 -1.03 13.78 -17.79
N LEU A 234 -0.04 14.66 -17.62
CA LEU A 234 -0.19 15.88 -16.83
C LEU A 234 -1.23 16.83 -17.44
N ILE A 235 -1.27 16.96 -18.78
CA ILE A 235 -2.31 17.74 -19.49
C ILE A 235 -3.69 17.05 -19.44
N ALA A 236 -3.77 15.72 -19.56
CA ALA A 236 -5.02 15.00 -19.35
C ALA A 236 -5.49 15.12 -17.89
N ALA A 237 -4.54 15.26 -16.95
CA ALA A 237 -4.83 15.48 -15.54
C ALA A 237 -5.41 16.89 -15.23
N THR A 238 -5.38 17.81 -16.20
CA THR A 238 -6.04 19.12 -16.09
C THR A 238 -7.44 19.14 -16.71
N ASP A 239 -7.91 18.04 -17.30
CA ASP A 239 -9.24 17.95 -17.90
C ASP A 239 -10.15 17.05 -17.04
N PRO A 240 -11.03 17.63 -16.20
CA PRO A 240 -11.93 16.87 -15.32
C PRO A 240 -12.75 15.80 -16.05
N ALA A 241 -13.10 16.00 -17.33
CA ALA A 241 -13.89 15.03 -18.10
C ALA A 241 -13.10 13.74 -18.42
N LYS A 242 -11.77 13.78 -18.29
CA LYS A 242 -10.90 12.61 -18.47
C LYS A 242 -10.61 11.88 -17.18
N HIS A 243 -11.09 12.36 -16.04
CA HIS A 243 -10.93 11.70 -14.75
C HIS A 243 -12.11 10.81 -14.39
N PHE A 244 -11.80 9.62 -13.93
CA PHE A 244 -12.76 8.74 -13.29
C PHE A 244 -12.53 8.77 -11.78
N ALA A 245 -13.54 9.18 -11.02
CA ALA A 245 -13.53 9.09 -9.57
C ALA A 245 -13.64 7.61 -9.16
N ALA A 246 -12.65 7.11 -8.42
CA ALA A 246 -12.69 5.73 -7.93
C ALA A 246 -13.85 5.56 -6.94
N PRO A 247 -14.74 4.57 -7.13
CA PRO A 247 -15.79 4.26 -6.16
C PRO A 247 -15.20 3.94 -4.79
N VAL A 248 -15.92 4.28 -3.73
CA VAL A 248 -15.39 4.17 -2.37
C VAL A 248 -15.14 2.72 -1.93
N ASN A 249 -15.79 1.76 -2.58
CA ASN A 249 -15.61 0.32 -2.35
C ASN A 249 -14.47 -0.29 -3.22
N ALA A 250 -13.86 0.50 -4.11
CA ALA A 250 -12.75 0.08 -4.96
C ALA A 250 -11.40 0.17 -4.23
N THR A 251 -10.48 -0.74 -4.53
CA THR A 251 -9.07 -0.55 -4.13
C THR A 251 -8.37 0.29 -5.17
N VAL A 252 -7.75 1.40 -4.76
CA VAL A 252 -6.91 2.23 -5.63
C VAL A 252 -5.48 1.72 -5.54
N TYR A 253 -4.78 1.67 -6.67
CA TYR A 253 -3.39 1.27 -6.76
C TYR A 253 -2.59 2.30 -7.53
N LEU A 254 -1.32 2.42 -7.17
CA LEU A 254 -0.35 3.22 -7.90
C LEU A 254 1.02 2.53 -7.88
N GLY A 255 1.66 2.42 -9.04
CA GLY A 255 2.81 1.54 -9.23
C GLY A 255 2.41 0.07 -9.45
N LYS A 256 3.12 -0.64 -10.33
CA LYS A 256 2.95 -2.09 -10.50
C LYS A 256 3.70 -2.85 -9.42
N ARG A 257 3.27 -4.09 -9.18
CA ARG A 257 3.97 -5.02 -8.29
C ARG A 257 5.41 -5.26 -8.76
N GLY A 258 6.35 -5.30 -7.82
CA GLY A 258 7.79 -5.48 -8.09
C GLY A 258 8.52 -4.18 -8.41
N ARG A 259 7.84 -3.03 -8.37
CA ARG A 259 8.52 -1.73 -8.35
C ARG A 259 9.11 -1.45 -6.99
N PRO A 260 10.15 -0.58 -6.92
CA PRO A 260 10.76 -0.22 -5.66
C PRO A 260 9.80 0.38 -4.66
N MET A 261 8.76 1.04 -5.16
CA MET A 261 7.67 1.54 -4.36
C MET A 261 6.35 1.36 -5.10
N ASN A 262 5.32 0.94 -4.38
CA ASN A 262 3.94 0.98 -4.85
C ASN A 262 2.99 1.27 -3.69
N TYR A 263 1.81 1.80 -4.03
CA TYR A 263 0.80 2.23 -3.08
C TYR A 263 -0.53 1.55 -3.34
N LYS A 264 -1.30 1.44 -2.27
CA LYS A 264 -2.67 0.94 -2.32
C LYS A 264 -3.54 1.69 -1.31
N LEU A 265 -4.70 2.17 -1.74
CA LEU A 265 -5.68 2.80 -0.87
C LEU A 265 -6.93 1.93 -0.84
N GLN A 266 -7.44 1.67 0.35
CA GLN A 266 -8.55 0.76 0.54
C GLN A 266 -9.58 1.27 1.51
N ASP A 267 -10.82 0.91 1.20
CA ASP A 267 -11.89 0.77 2.16
C ASP A 267 -11.95 -0.69 2.61
N LYS A 268 -11.29 -0.99 3.73
CA LYS A 268 -11.00 -2.35 4.18
C LYS A 268 -12.15 -2.88 5.06
N VAL A 269 -13.06 -3.60 4.42
CA VAL A 269 -14.28 -4.18 5.04
C VAL A 269 -14.26 -5.70 5.17
N ALA A 270 -13.24 -6.36 4.63
CA ALA A 270 -13.08 -7.80 4.68
C ALA A 270 -11.60 -8.18 4.81
N ASP A 271 -11.33 -9.30 5.46
CA ASP A 271 -10.01 -9.94 5.53
C ASP A 271 -9.96 -11.18 4.63
N GLN A 272 -8.80 -11.38 4.02
CA GLN A 272 -8.48 -12.44 3.05
C GLN A 272 -9.26 -12.36 1.72
N ARG A 273 -8.52 -12.47 0.62
CA ARG A 273 -9.07 -12.99 -0.64
C ARG A 273 -8.81 -14.48 -0.59
N ASP A 274 -9.84 -15.28 -0.33
CA ASP A 274 -9.66 -16.73 -0.32
C ASP A 274 -9.21 -17.20 -1.71
N LYS A 275 -8.10 -17.97 -1.75
CA LYS A 275 -7.55 -18.56 -2.98
C LYS A 275 -8.42 -19.71 -3.52
N GLU A 276 -9.40 -20.14 -2.72
CA GLU A 276 -10.19 -21.37 -2.91
C GLU A 276 -11.69 -21.10 -3.14
N GLY A 277 -12.07 -19.85 -3.45
CA GLY A 277 -13.44 -19.51 -3.88
C GLY A 277 -14.50 -19.46 -2.79
N LYS A 278 -14.13 -19.54 -1.50
CA LYS A 278 -15.04 -19.32 -0.37
C LYS A 278 -15.44 -17.84 -0.24
N PRO A 279 -16.62 -17.54 0.32
CA PRO A 279 -17.09 -16.18 0.50
C PRO A 279 -16.12 -15.38 1.38
N ARG A 280 -15.85 -14.12 0.99
CA ARG A 280 -14.98 -13.21 1.74
C ARG A 280 -15.48 -13.10 3.17
N LYS A 281 -14.60 -13.32 4.16
CA LYS A 281 -14.94 -13.08 5.56
C LYS A 281 -15.02 -11.57 5.78
N GLU A 282 -16.24 -11.08 5.93
CA GLU A 282 -16.45 -9.69 6.31
C GLU A 282 -15.89 -9.42 7.70
N LEU A 283 -15.33 -8.22 7.86
CA LEU A 283 -14.90 -7.71 9.14
C LEU A 283 -16.13 -7.24 9.93
N ALA A 284 -16.08 -7.41 11.25
CA ALA A 284 -17.08 -6.81 12.12
C ALA A 284 -17.06 -5.27 11.93
N PRO A 285 -18.19 -4.55 12.08
CA PRO A 285 -18.26 -3.11 11.80
C PRO A 285 -17.13 -2.28 12.41
N ARG A 286 -16.72 -2.60 13.66
CA ARG A 286 -15.63 -1.91 14.37
C ARG A 286 -14.22 -2.25 13.90
N GLU A 287 -14.05 -3.33 13.14
CA GLU A 287 -12.77 -3.74 12.54
C GLU A 287 -12.59 -3.19 11.12
N ARG A 288 -13.66 -2.64 10.53
CA ARG A 288 -13.63 -1.99 9.22
C ARG A 288 -12.90 -0.66 9.33
N ARG A 289 -12.13 -0.34 8.30
CA ARG A 289 -11.16 0.77 8.34
C ARG A 289 -10.84 1.33 6.97
N SER A 290 -10.40 2.58 6.92
CA SER A 290 -9.69 3.09 5.76
C SER A 290 -8.22 2.69 5.88
N ARG A 291 -7.57 2.34 4.78
CA ARG A 291 -6.18 1.87 4.79
C ARG A 291 -5.36 2.49 3.67
N ILE A 292 -4.14 2.90 4.00
CA ILE A 292 -3.07 3.19 3.04
C ILE A 292 -2.00 2.11 3.22
N GLU A 293 -1.62 1.42 2.14
CA GLU A 293 -0.47 0.51 2.13
C GLU A 293 0.63 1.11 1.25
N VAL A 294 1.86 1.05 1.74
CA VAL A 294 3.08 1.42 1.02
C VAL A 294 4.00 0.22 1.04
N THR A 295 4.25 -0.34 -0.14
CA THR A 295 5.27 -1.38 -0.31
C THR A 295 6.56 -0.72 -0.75
N LEU A 296 7.67 -1.06 -0.10
CA LEU A 296 9.02 -0.71 -0.49
C LEU A 296 9.81 -2.00 -0.77
N GLU A 297 10.43 -2.10 -1.94
CA GLU A 297 11.24 -3.24 -2.37
C GLU A 297 12.58 -2.77 -2.95
N SER A 298 13.67 -3.46 -2.64
CA SER A 298 14.96 -3.17 -3.26
C SER A 298 15.04 -3.78 -4.65
N LYS A 299 15.51 -3.01 -5.66
CA LYS A 299 15.70 -3.50 -7.04
C LYS A 299 16.73 -4.64 -7.16
N THR A 300 17.56 -4.87 -6.14
CA THR A 300 18.81 -5.65 -6.23
C THR A 300 18.65 -7.17 -6.09
N LEU A 301 17.61 -7.79 -6.67
CA LEU A 301 17.52 -9.26 -6.73
C LEU A 301 17.61 -9.87 -8.13
N ASP A 302 17.58 -9.03 -9.18
CA ASP A 302 17.66 -9.46 -10.60
C ASP A 302 18.97 -9.01 -11.28
N THR A 303 20.11 -8.97 -10.60
CA THR A 303 21.42 -8.92 -11.29
C THR A 303 21.85 -10.35 -11.66
N THR A 304 21.21 -10.89 -12.69
CA THR A 304 21.89 -11.81 -13.62
C THR A 304 22.74 -10.99 -14.57
N SER A 305 24.02 -11.37 -14.68
CA SER A 305 25.09 -10.91 -15.61
C SER A 305 25.47 -9.42 -15.61
N ASP A 306 26.61 -9.11 -14.98
CA ASP A 306 27.69 -8.27 -15.55
C ASP A 306 28.87 -8.13 -14.57
N LEU A 307 29.39 -9.27 -14.10
CA LEU A 307 30.70 -9.35 -13.44
C LEU A 307 31.44 -10.57 -13.98
N SER A 308 31.70 -10.55 -15.28
CA SER A 308 32.70 -11.39 -15.92
C SER A 308 33.23 -10.68 -17.16
N GLN A 309 33.91 -9.56 -16.96
CA GLN A 309 34.94 -9.01 -17.85
C GLN A 309 35.59 -7.84 -17.11
N ASP A 310 36.69 -8.15 -16.41
CA ASP A 310 37.86 -7.27 -16.30
C ASP A 310 38.95 -8.01 -15.51
N HIS A 311 39.64 -8.89 -16.23
CA HIS A 311 41.05 -9.14 -16.00
C HIS A 311 41.72 -9.11 -17.37
N SER A 312 42.20 -7.91 -17.71
CA SER A 312 43.40 -7.75 -18.54
C SER A 312 44.61 -8.05 -17.68
#